data_AF-A0A2H0A7F7-F1
#
_entry.id   AF-A0A2H0A7F7-F1
#
_cell.length_a   1.000
_cell.length_b   1.000
_cell.length_c   1.000
_cell.angle_alpha   90.00
_cell.angle_beta   90.00
_cell.angle_gamma   90.00
#
_symmetry.space_group_name_H-M   'P 1'
#
loop_
_entity.id
_entity.type
_entity.pdbx_description
1 polymer ?
#
loop_
_entity_poly.entity_id
_entity_poly.type
_entity_poly.pdbx_seq_one_letter_code
_entity_poly.pdbx_strand_id
1 'polypeptide(L)'
;VEEKIKDTPVPAPLAPAPLAPLPSIFKKAAAIFGAQLLDTGQYFFPRKGQADLKLDLAATPVMEFPSGRRILFAKNDSLPAADQAVGGAFWKKALIVTLSYDASLRELLYTICRMIDPHGCENTVSFADNGITVTVRGELIYKNAGNPGKICVVLLDTADQRLPVSLHQFLEKNQIVVSEWIDGENFFGPAPVSKSSGQAPGPLPGYLVTPDTSRPAAFVADFAAAFGMKYQAGVEISFPCAGFQVKARSNLLSIAPGREFLVDFGDLQGDAIASIEATGFSVLQISPKQAYGSVVSALLDVMPADIQINPVFNGADRPAASHVSIEVPGRLVTLSTGAGKVNVLITDRSCDAHILSFLNHSGIRVIQVSGK
;
A
#
# COMPACT_ATOMS: atom_id res chain seq x y z
N VAL A 1 -35.15 -53.52 -36.09
CA VAL A 1 -34.57 -53.65 -34.75
C VAL A 1 -34.45 -52.24 -34.20
N GLU A 2 -35.49 -51.79 -33.48
CA GLU A 2 -35.47 -50.52 -32.76
C GLU A 2 -34.73 -50.74 -31.45
N GLU A 3 -33.61 -50.04 -31.28
CA GLU A 3 -32.78 -50.14 -30.08
C GLU A 3 -33.23 -49.08 -29.07
N LYS A 4 -33.85 -49.54 -27.99
CA LYS A 4 -34.29 -48.73 -26.84
C LYS A 4 -33.06 -48.09 -26.18
N ILE A 5 -32.93 -46.77 -26.32
CA ILE A 5 -32.00 -45.97 -25.51
C ILE A 5 -32.52 -46.00 -24.08
N LYS A 6 -31.70 -46.55 -23.18
CA LYS A 6 -31.99 -46.71 -21.75
C LYS A 6 -31.59 -45.40 -21.06
N ASP A 7 -32.59 -44.59 -20.70
CA ASP A 7 -32.39 -43.39 -19.89
C ASP A 7 -31.68 -43.77 -18.58
N THR A 8 -30.47 -43.25 -18.42
CA THR A 8 -29.72 -43.39 -17.17
C THR A 8 -30.06 -42.18 -16.30
N PRO A 9 -30.50 -42.35 -15.04
CA PRO A 9 -30.84 -41.21 -14.20
C PRO A 9 -29.61 -40.35 -13.96
N VAL A 10 -29.72 -39.05 -14.22
CA VAL A 10 -28.72 -38.06 -13.83
C VAL A 10 -28.54 -38.15 -12.30
N PRO A 11 -27.32 -38.35 -11.77
CA PRO A 11 -27.11 -38.37 -10.33
C PRO A 11 -27.53 -37.03 -9.73
N ALA A 12 -28.32 -37.08 -8.66
CA ALA A 12 -28.73 -35.89 -7.92
C ALA A 12 -27.48 -35.09 -7.47
N PRO A 13 -27.51 -33.74 -7.52
CA PRO A 13 -26.42 -32.93 -7.00
C PRO A 13 -26.13 -33.30 -5.56
N LEU A 14 -24.87 -33.63 -5.26
CA LEU A 14 -24.40 -33.84 -3.89
C LEU A 14 -24.74 -32.59 -3.08
N ALA A 15 -25.49 -32.76 -1.98
CA ALA A 15 -25.79 -31.67 -1.06
C ALA A 15 -24.47 -31.02 -0.60
N PRO A 16 -24.38 -29.68 -0.56
CA PRO A 16 -23.17 -29.01 -0.11
C PRO A 16 -22.86 -29.43 1.34
N ALA A 17 -21.61 -29.84 1.57
CA ALA A 17 -21.15 -30.22 2.90
C ALA A 17 -21.39 -29.06 3.90
N PRO A 18 -21.76 -29.34 5.17
CA PRO A 18 -21.94 -28.30 6.17
C PRO A 18 -20.65 -27.49 6.33
N LEU A 19 -20.75 -26.16 6.26
CA LEU A 19 -19.61 -25.27 6.52
C LEU A 19 -19.13 -25.49 7.97
N ALA A 20 -17.82 -25.65 8.14
CA ALA A 20 -17.23 -25.79 9.47
C ALA A 20 -17.50 -24.54 10.32
N PRO A 21 -17.75 -24.67 11.64
CA PRO A 21 -18.02 -23.52 12.50
C PRO A 21 -16.78 -22.62 12.59
N LEU A 22 -17.01 -21.30 12.64
CA LEU A 22 -15.93 -20.32 12.80
C LEU A 22 -15.16 -20.53 14.10
N PRO A 23 -13.84 -20.26 14.12
CA PRO A 23 -13.04 -20.29 15.34
C PRO A 23 -13.57 -19.31 16.39
N SER A 24 -13.44 -19.67 17.68
CA SER A 24 -13.73 -18.75 18.79
C SER A 24 -12.80 -17.53 18.77
N ILE A 25 -13.21 -16.42 19.40
CA ILE A 25 -12.38 -15.20 19.48
C ILE A 25 -10.99 -15.46 20.09
N PHE A 26 -10.86 -16.43 21.01
CA PHE A 26 -9.58 -16.83 21.58
C PHE A 26 -8.68 -17.54 20.58
N LYS A 27 -9.25 -18.42 19.74
CA LYS A 27 -8.51 -19.07 18.64
C LYS A 27 -8.06 -18.05 17.60
N LYS A 28 -8.93 -17.09 17.27
CA LYS A 28 -8.61 -15.98 16.36
C LYS A 28 -7.44 -15.15 16.90
N ALA A 29 -7.53 -14.69 18.15
CA ALA A 29 -6.48 -13.90 18.79
C ALA A 29 -5.16 -14.69 18.93
N ALA A 30 -5.21 -15.97 19.31
CA ALA A 30 -4.03 -16.83 19.40
C ALA A 30 -3.31 -16.93 18.04
N ALA A 31 -4.06 -17.12 16.96
CA ALA A 31 -3.50 -17.18 15.61
C ALA A 31 -2.82 -15.86 15.21
N ILE A 32 -3.45 -14.73 15.49
CA ILE A 32 -2.91 -13.38 15.20
C ILE A 32 -1.57 -13.13 15.91
N PHE A 33 -1.45 -13.52 17.17
CA PHE A 33 -0.24 -13.34 17.96
C PHE A 33 0.78 -14.48 17.82
N GLY A 34 0.49 -15.50 17.00
CA GLY A 34 1.33 -16.71 16.89
C GLY A 34 1.46 -17.45 18.22
N ALA A 35 0.44 -17.37 19.07
CA ALA A 35 0.39 -17.99 20.38
C ALA A 35 -0.30 -19.36 20.32
N GLN A 36 0.04 -20.23 21.27
CA GLN A 36 -0.66 -21.50 21.47
C GLN A 36 -1.85 -21.28 22.38
N LEU A 37 -3.04 -21.73 21.96
CA LEU A 37 -4.23 -21.73 22.80
C LEU A 37 -4.41 -23.10 23.46
N LEU A 38 -4.55 -23.09 24.78
CA LEU A 38 -4.95 -24.22 25.61
C LEU A 38 -6.40 -23.99 26.03
N ASP A 39 -7.35 -24.55 25.28
CA ASP A 39 -8.80 -24.39 25.47
C ASP A 39 -9.56 -25.70 25.73
N THR A 40 -8.82 -26.78 25.99
CA THR A 40 -9.39 -28.10 26.32
C THR A 40 -8.56 -28.80 27.39
N GLY A 41 -9.22 -29.58 28.25
CA GLY A 41 -8.58 -30.32 29.34
C GLY A 41 -8.69 -29.62 30.70
N GLN A 42 -7.97 -30.17 31.68
CA GLN A 42 -8.02 -29.73 33.08
C GLN A 42 -6.61 -29.54 33.62
N TYR A 43 -6.37 -28.42 34.31
CA TYR A 43 -5.17 -28.20 35.12
C TYR A 43 -5.50 -28.32 36.60
N PHE A 44 -4.56 -28.88 37.37
CA PHE A 44 -4.67 -29.00 38.82
C PHE A 44 -3.52 -28.22 39.47
N PHE A 45 -3.86 -27.28 40.35
CA PHE A 45 -2.86 -26.53 41.13
C PHE A 45 -2.94 -26.95 42.60
N PRO A 46 -1.85 -27.49 43.17
CA PRO A 46 -1.87 -27.98 44.54
C PRO A 46 -2.03 -26.84 45.55
N ARG A 47 -2.88 -27.06 46.56
CA ARG A 47 -3.10 -26.12 47.68
C ARG A 47 -2.67 -26.76 48.99
N LYS A 48 -1.98 -26.00 49.84
CA LYS A 48 -1.52 -26.51 51.13
C LYS A 48 -2.72 -26.77 52.05
N GLY A 49 -2.98 -28.03 52.36
CA GLY A 49 -4.04 -28.43 53.30
C GLY A 49 -5.46 -28.25 52.76
N GLN A 50 -5.64 -28.05 51.45
CA GLN A 50 -6.93 -27.96 50.77
C GLN A 50 -6.91 -28.85 49.51
N ALA A 51 -8.09 -29.12 48.95
CA ALA A 51 -8.17 -29.77 47.65
C ALA A 51 -7.50 -28.91 46.56
N ASP A 52 -6.92 -29.56 45.56
CA ASP A 52 -6.30 -28.90 44.42
C ASP A 52 -7.29 -27.98 43.71
N LEU A 53 -6.81 -26.81 43.27
CA LEU A 53 -7.59 -25.98 42.36
C LEU A 53 -7.69 -26.68 41.02
N LYS A 54 -8.91 -27.05 40.65
CA LYS A 54 -9.20 -27.57 39.32
C LYS A 54 -9.58 -26.43 38.40
N LEU A 55 -8.84 -26.27 37.31
CA LEU A 55 -9.09 -25.28 36.28
C LEU A 55 -9.52 -25.98 34.98
N ASP A 56 -10.73 -25.69 34.51
CA ASP A 56 -11.26 -26.18 33.25
C ASP A 56 -10.88 -25.22 32.12
N LEU A 57 -10.05 -25.69 31.17
CA LEU A 57 -9.54 -24.85 30.09
C LEU A 57 -10.61 -24.50 29.05
N ALA A 58 -11.70 -25.26 28.98
CA ALA A 58 -12.83 -24.88 28.13
C ALA A 58 -13.55 -23.64 28.67
N ALA A 59 -13.58 -23.48 30.00
CA ALA A 59 -14.19 -22.34 30.67
C ALA A 59 -13.20 -21.17 30.89
N THR A 60 -11.92 -21.49 31.08
CA THR A 60 -10.85 -20.54 31.41
C THR A 60 -9.61 -20.80 30.54
N PRO A 61 -9.68 -20.48 29.24
CA PRO A 61 -8.62 -20.82 28.30
C PRO A 61 -7.33 -20.07 28.63
N VAL A 62 -6.20 -20.67 28.26
CA VAL A 62 -4.87 -20.10 28.48
C VAL A 62 -4.16 -19.93 27.16
N MET A 63 -3.62 -18.74 26.91
CA MET A 63 -2.81 -18.43 25.74
C MET A 63 -1.33 -18.35 26.13
N GLU A 64 -0.50 -19.16 25.49
CA GLU A 64 0.95 -19.22 25.69
C GLU A 64 1.67 -18.60 24.49
N PHE A 65 2.42 -17.54 24.74
CA PHE A 65 3.14 -16.79 23.70
C PHE A 65 4.54 -17.38 23.48
N PRO A 66 5.15 -17.17 22.30
CA PRO A 66 6.53 -17.60 22.03
C PRO A 66 7.57 -17.09 23.04
N SER A 67 7.29 -15.98 23.73
CA SER A 67 8.12 -15.44 24.80
C SER A 67 8.06 -16.24 26.12
N GLY A 68 7.21 -17.27 26.20
CA GLY A 68 6.89 -18.02 27.42
C GLY A 68 5.93 -17.30 28.36
N ARG A 69 5.42 -16.12 27.99
CA ARG A 69 4.35 -15.44 28.75
C ARG A 69 3.05 -16.22 28.59
N ARG A 70 2.25 -16.28 29.65
CA ARG A 70 0.94 -16.93 29.66
C ARG A 70 -0.14 -15.94 30.05
N ILE A 71 -1.26 -15.99 29.35
CA ILE A 71 -2.45 -15.21 29.67
C ILE A 71 -3.60 -16.19 29.93
N LEU A 72 -4.12 -16.19 31.14
CA LEU A 72 -5.31 -16.95 31.52
C LEU A 72 -6.52 -16.03 31.40
N PHE A 73 -7.51 -16.45 30.63
CA PHE A 73 -8.76 -15.72 30.47
C PHE A 73 -9.80 -16.26 31.44
N ALA A 74 -10.22 -15.41 32.37
CA ALA A 74 -11.33 -15.68 33.26
C ALA A 74 -12.58 -14.95 32.74
N LYS A 75 -13.71 -15.63 32.80
CA LYS A 75 -14.99 -15.08 32.40
C LYS A 75 -15.66 -14.42 33.60
N ASN A 76 -15.76 -13.09 33.64
CA ASN A 76 -16.24 -12.36 34.84
C ASN A 76 -15.60 -12.91 36.15
N ASP A 77 -16.40 -13.12 37.20
CA ASP A 77 -15.96 -13.66 38.50
C ASP A 77 -15.81 -15.19 38.53
N SER A 78 -15.69 -15.87 37.37
CA SER A 78 -15.52 -17.33 37.31
C SER A 78 -14.24 -17.84 37.98
N LEU A 79 -13.28 -16.97 38.25
CA LEU A 79 -12.07 -17.30 38.99
C LEU A 79 -11.88 -16.27 40.14
N PRO A 80 -12.25 -16.61 41.39
CA PRO A 80 -12.10 -15.73 42.54
C PRO A 80 -10.65 -15.32 42.79
N ALA A 81 -10.41 -14.14 43.38
CA ALA A 81 -9.06 -13.60 43.61
C ALA A 81 -8.12 -14.55 44.37
N ALA A 82 -8.65 -15.34 45.33
CA ALA A 82 -7.88 -16.36 46.04
C ALA A 82 -7.35 -17.45 45.10
N ASP A 83 -8.14 -17.85 44.10
CA ASP A 83 -7.80 -18.87 43.13
C ASP A 83 -6.86 -18.32 42.05
N GLN A 84 -7.02 -17.04 41.70
CA GLN A 84 -6.09 -16.31 40.84
C GLN A 84 -4.67 -16.29 41.43
N ALA A 85 -4.55 -16.06 42.75
CA ALA A 85 -3.26 -16.06 43.44
C ALA A 85 -2.57 -17.44 43.40
N VAL A 86 -3.34 -18.53 43.49
CA VAL A 86 -2.81 -19.90 43.36
C VAL A 86 -2.26 -20.12 41.95
N GLY A 87 -3.03 -19.80 40.90
CA GLY A 87 -2.57 -19.92 39.52
C GLY A 87 -1.29 -19.11 39.23
N GLY A 88 -1.24 -17.86 39.71
CA GLY A 88 -0.08 -16.98 39.55
C GLY A 88 1.19 -17.46 40.28
N ALA A 89 1.05 -18.19 41.39
CA ALA A 89 2.19 -18.74 42.12
C ALA A 89 2.85 -19.92 41.37
N PHE A 90 2.06 -20.74 40.68
CA PHE A 90 2.56 -21.89 39.90
C PHE A 90 3.05 -21.49 38.51
N TRP A 91 2.35 -20.59 37.84
CA TRP A 91 2.76 -20.08 36.54
C TRP A 91 3.50 -18.76 36.67
N LYS A 92 4.83 -18.86 36.80
CA LYS A 92 5.71 -17.68 36.80
C LYS A 92 5.43 -16.82 35.56
N LYS A 93 5.08 -15.55 35.76
CA LYS A 93 4.72 -14.57 34.72
C LYS A 93 3.38 -14.82 34.01
N ALA A 94 2.46 -15.59 34.60
CA ALA A 94 1.08 -15.62 34.12
C ALA A 94 0.34 -14.32 34.46
N LEU A 95 -0.39 -13.81 33.50
CA LEU A 95 -1.33 -12.71 33.66
C LEU A 95 -2.75 -13.28 33.61
N ILE A 96 -3.60 -12.81 34.51
CA ILE A 96 -5.01 -13.22 34.55
C ILE A 96 -5.84 -12.04 34.05
N VAL A 97 -6.74 -12.33 33.12
CA VAL A 97 -7.54 -11.32 32.43
C VAL A 97 -8.99 -11.69 32.56
N THR A 98 -9.76 -10.80 33.16
CA THR A 98 -11.20 -10.93 33.21
C THR A 98 -11.81 -10.24 32.00
N LEU A 99 -12.60 -10.97 31.21
CA LEU A 99 -13.30 -10.45 30.03
C LEU A 99 -14.82 -10.58 30.19
N SER A 100 -15.53 -9.63 29.58
CA SER A 100 -16.99 -9.67 29.45
C SER A 100 -17.43 -10.73 28.43
N TYR A 101 -18.69 -11.17 28.55
CA TYR A 101 -19.30 -12.18 27.68
C TYR A 101 -19.46 -11.74 26.22
N ASP A 102 -19.52 -10.43 25.98
CA ASP A 102 -19.77 -9.77 24.70
C ASP A 102 -18.52 -9.11 24.12
N ALA A 103 -17.34 -9.37 24.70
CA ALA A 103 -16.09 -8.78 24.24
C ALA A 103 -15.83 -9.10 22.76
N SER A 104 -15.63 -8.06 21.97
CA SER A 104 -15.28 -8.19 20.55
C SER A 104 -13.84 -8.70 20.38
N LEU A 105 -13.52 -9.22 19.19
CA LEU A 105 -12.15 -9.59 18.86
C LEU A 105 -11.19 -8.40 19.02
N ARG A 106 -11.59 -7.20 18.60
CA ARG A 106 -10.76 -5.98 18.71
C ARG A 106 -10.42 -5.64 20.16
N GLU A 107 -11.40 -5.71 21.06
CA GLU A 107 -11.18 -5.47 22.50
C GLU A 107 -10.24 -6.51 23.11
N LEU A 108 -10.42 -7.78 22.75
CA LEU A 108 -9.54 -8.87 23.17
C LEU A 108 -8.10 -8.63 22.69
N LEU A 109 -7.94 -8.28 21.40
CA LEU A 109 -6.64 -8.00 20.82
C LEU A 109 -5.94 -6.83 21.52
N TYR A 110 -6.64 -5.72 21.76
CA TYR A 110 -6.07 -4.56 22.47
C TYR A 110 -5.65 -4.92 23.91
N THR A 111 -6.46 -5.72 24.59
CA THR A 111 -6.19 -6.20 25.96
C THR A 111 -4.92 -7.05 26.01
N ILE A 112 -4.81 -8.03 25.10
CA ILE A 112 -3.62 -8.88 24.98
C ILE A 112 -2.39 -8.02 24.63
N CYS A 113 -2.55 -7.08 23.71
CA CYS A 113 -1.45 -6.26 23.21
C CYS A 113 -0.76 -5.47 24.33
N ARG A 114 -1.53 -4.82 25.20
CA ARG A 114 -1.01 -4.11 26.39
C ARG A 114 -0.30 -5.02 27.40
N MET A 115 -0.59 -6.30 27.36
CA MET A 115 0.01 -7.29 28.24
C MET A 115 1.28 -7.89 27.67
N ILE A 116 1.43 -7.95 26.34
CA ILE A 116 2.63 -8.49 25.69
C ILE A 116 3.68 -7.41 25.42
N ASP A 117 3.26 -6.18 25.13
CA ASP A 117 4.14 -5.03 24.94
C ASP A 117 4.05 -4.07 26.15
N PRO A 118 5.13 -3.95 26.97
CA PRO A 118 5.15 -3.06 28.13
C PRO A 118 4.95 -1.58 27.79
N HIS A 119 5.25 -1.17 26.56
CA HIS A 119 5.07 0.21 26.12
C HIS A 119 3.67 0.47 25.57
N GLY A 120 2.81 -0.56 25.60
CA GLY A 120 1.49 -0.52 24.98
C GLY A 120 1.57 -0.69 23.47
N CYS A 121 0.41 -0.53 22.84
CA CYS A 121 0.26 -0.70 21.41
C CYS A 121 -0.22 0.60 20.79
N GLU A 122 0.43 0.96 19.69
CA GLU A 122 0.03 2.08 18.86
C GLU A 122 -0.97 1.57 17.82
N ASN A 123 -1.68 2.48 17.16
CA ASN A 123 -2.48 2.15 15.97
C ASN A 123 -1.95 2.83 14.71
N THR A 124 -0.89 3.63 14.85
CA THR A 124 -0.28 4.40 13.77
C THR A 124 1.23 4.48 13.98
N VAL A 125 1.99 4.27 12.92
CA VAL A 125 3.42 4.58 12.88
C VAL A 125 3.72 5.32 11.58
N SER A 126 4.58 6.34 11.66
CA SER A 126 5.02 7.09 10.50
C SER A 126 6.55 7.14 10.44
N PHE A 127 7.09 7.08 9.24
CA PHE A 127 8.52 7.23 8.97
C PHE A 127 8.72 7.93 7.63
N ALA A 128 9.96 8.36 7.37
CA ALA A 128 10.33 8.97 6.11
C ALA A 128 11.44 8.13 5.45
N ASP A 129 11.31 7.90 4.14
CA ASP A 129 12.35 7.28 3.30
C ASP A 129 12.64 8.21 2.12
N ASN A 130 13.86 8.76 2.05
CA ASN A 130 14.27 9.71 1.01
C ASN A 130 13.33 10.93 0.84
N GLY A 131 12.70 11.38 1.94
CA GLY A 131 11.74 12.48 1.94
C GLY A 131 10.31 12.08 1.59
N ILE A 132 10.06 10.81 1.24
CA ILE A 132 8.71 10.25 1.09
C ILE A 132 8.19 9.89 2.47
N THR A 133 7.03 10.41 2.85
CA THR A 133 6.41 10.12 4.14
C THR A 133 5.50 8.91 4.01
N VAL A 134 5.68 7.94 4.90
CA VAL A 134 4.88 6.72 4.92
C VAL A 134 4.20 6.62 6.27
N THR A 135 2.88 6.48 6.26
CA THR A 135 2.07 6.29 7.47
C THR A 135 1.37 4.94 7.38
N VAL A 136 1.59 4.10 8.38
CA VAL A 136 0.98 2.78 8.50
C VAL A 136 0.00 2.83 9.66
N ARG A 137 -1.26 2.51 9.38
CA ARG A 137 -2.30 2.34 10.40
C ARG A 137 -2.79 0.90 10.42
N GLY A 138 -3.16 0.43 11.60
CA GLY A 138 -3.73 -0.90 11.82
C GLY A 138 -4.52 -0.96 13.11
N GLU A 139 -5.11 -2.12 13.38
CA GLU A 139 -5.85 -2.36 14.63
C GLU A 139 -4.93 -2.24 15.84
N LEU A 140 -3.68 -2.69 15.66
CA LEU A 140 -2.64 -2.64 16.68
C LEU A 140 -1.26 -2.75 16.03
N ILE A 141 -0.32 -2.03 16.62
CA ILE A 141 1.08 -1.99 16.24
C ILE A 141 1.90 -2.18 17.51
N TYR A 142 2.72 -3.23 17.53
CA TYR A 142 3.51 -3.62 18.71
C TYR A 142 4.90 -4.11 18.31
N LYS A 143 5.82 -4.15 19.29
CA LYS A 143 7.20 -4.63 19.04
C LYS A 143 7.22 -6.11 18.70
N ASN A 144 8.00 -6.46 17.67
CA ASN A 144 8.23 -7.86 17.35
C ASN A 144 9.15 -8.50 18.41
N ALA A 145 8.65 -9.51 19.13
CA ALA A 145 9.38 -10.12 20.25
C ALA A 145 10.67 -10.86 19.84
N GLY A 146 10.87 -11.15 18.56
CA GLY A 146 12.01 -11.93 18.05
C GLY A 146 12.92 -11.20 17.05
N ASN A 147 12.54 -10.03 16.55
CA ASN A 147 13.26 -9.30 15.51
C ASN A 147 13.22 -7.78 15.75
N PRO A 148 14.21 -7.01 15.26
CA PRO A 148 14.07 -5.56 15.24
C PRO A 148 12.85 -5.16 14.39
N GLY A 149 12.00 -4.30 14.94
CA GLY A 149 10.84 -3.75 14.23
C GLY A 149 9.51 -3.87 14.95
N LYS A 150 8.45 -3.55 14.22
CA LYS A 150 7.06 -3.57 14.66
C LYS A 150 6.23 -4.54 13.82
N ILE A 151 5.24 -5.16 14.44
CA ILE A 151 4.17 -5.91 13.75
C ILE A 151 2.93 -5.00 13.75
N CYS A 152 2.39 -4.74 12.57
CA CYS A 152 1.11 -4.06 12.37
C CYS A 152 0.05 -5.09 12.02
N VAL A 153 -0.93 -5.31 12.88
CA VAL A 153 -2.05 -6.22 12.60
C VAL A 153 -3.19 -5.45 11.97
N VAL A 154 -3.72 -6.00 10.89
CA VAL A 154 -4.87 -5.45 10.18
C VAL A 154 -5.92 -6.54 10.02
N LEU A 155 -7.15 -6.24 10.45
CA LEU A 155 -8.31 -7.06 10.15
C LEU A 155 -8.95 -6.56 8.84
N LEU A 156 -9.21 -7.48 7.93
CA LEU A 156 -9.83 -7.25 6.63
C LEU A 156 -11.21 -7.88 6.59
N ASP A 157 -12.15 -7.22 5.94
CA ASP A 157 -13.47 -7.81 5.67
C ASP A 157 -13.36 -8.84 4.53
N THR A 158 -12.52 -8.53 3.54
CA THR A 158 -12.40 -9.26 2.28
C THR A 158 -10.96 -9.26 1.76
N ALA A 159 -10.64 -10.22 0.86
CA ALA A 159 -9.29 -10.42 0.36
C ALA A 159 -8.82 -9.34 -0.65
N ASP A 160 -9.70 -8.54 -1.22
CA ASP A 160 -9.38 -7.42 -2.11
C ASP A 160 -8.85 -6.19 -1.36
N GLN A 161 -9.11 -6.08 -0.05
CA GLN A 161 -8.54 -5.06 0.83
C GLN A 161 -7.06 -5.28 1.21
N ARG A 162 -6.43 -6.33 0.67
CA ARG A 162 -5.03 -6.67 0.95
C ARG A 162 -4.07 -5.62 0.43
N LEU A 163 -3.00 -5.43 1.18
CA LEU A 163 -1.87 -4.63 0.73
C LEU A 163 -1.14 -5.35 -0.43
N PRO A 164 -0.76 -4.64 -1.50
CA PRO A 164 0.06 -5.18 -2.57
C PRO A 164 1.39 -5.74 -2.06
N VAL A 165 1.87 -6.82 -2.68
CA VAL A 165 3.12 -7.50 -2.29
C VAL A 165 4.32 -6.55 -2.27
N SER A 166 4.38 -5.59 -3.21
CA SER A 166 5.44 -4.59 -3.24
C SER A 166 5.46 -3.75 -1.96
N LEU A 167 4.29 -3.29 -1.47
CA LEU A 167 4.22 -2.52 -0.24
C LEU A 167 4.50 -3.36 1.01
N HIS A 168 4.10 -4.63 1.04
CA HIS A 168 4.54 -5.56 2.10
C HIS A 168 6.07 -5.62 2.21
N GLN A 169 6.74 -5.83 1.08
CA GLN A 169 8.22 -5.89 1.03
C GLN A 169 8.86 -4.56 1.40
N PHE A 170 8.30 -3.44 0.95
CA PHE A 170 8.77 -2.11 1.30
C PHE A 170 8.68 -1.86 2.82
N LEU A 171 7.56 -2.20 3.44
CA LEU A 171 7.36 -2.02 4.88
C LEU A 171 8.25 -2.96 5.68
N GLU A 172 8.40 -4.22 5.26
CA GLU A 172 9.28 -5.19 5.91
C GLU A 172 10.75 -4.74 5.89
N LYS A 173 11.22 -4.21 4.75
CA LYS A 173 12.54 -3.56 4.63
C LYS A 173 12.72 -2.41 5.65
N ASN A 174 11.65 -1.70 5.95
CA ASN A 174 11.60 -0.62 6.93
C ASN A 174 11.19 -1.11 8.35
N GLN A 175 11.40 -2.40 8.64
CA GLN A 175 11.16 -3.02 9.94
C GLN A 175 9.69 -2.96 10.42
N ILE A 176 8.74 -2.91 9.49
CA ILE A 176 7.30 -2.98 9.78
C ILE A 176 6.72 -4.19 9.05
N VAL A 177 6.36 -5.23 9.79
CA VAL A 177 5.70 -6.42 9.25
C VAL A 177 4.19 -6.23 9.34
N VAL A 178 3.50 -6.22 8.20
CA VAL A 178 2.03 -6.12 8.17
C VAL A 178 1.43 -7.53 8.21
N SER A 179 0.70 -7.85 9.27
CA SER A 179 -0.02 -9.11 9.46
C SER A 179 -1.50 -8.91 9.15
N GLU A 180 -1.91 -9.32 7.95
CA GLU A 180 -3.28 -9.15 7.47
C GLU A 180 -4.11 -10.41 7.71
N TRP A 181 -5.28 -10.25 8.32
CA TRP A 181 -6.20 -11.34 8.66
C TRP A 181 -7.59 -11.02 8.15
N ILE A 182 -8.20 -11.95 7.42
CA ILE A 182 -9.60 -11.82 7.01
C ILE A 182 -10.46 -12.26 8.19
N ASP A 183 -11.39 -11.41 8.62
CA ASP A 183 -12.38 -11.68 9.67
C ASP A 183 -13.79 -11.47 9.12
N GLY A 184 -14.18 -12.36 8.20
CA GLY A 184 -15.49 -12.33 7.53
C GLY A 184 -16.51 -13.26 8.18
N GLU A 185 -17.76 -13.14 7.76
CA GLU A 185 -18.90 -13.91 8.29
C GLU A 185 -18.71 -15.43 8.23
N ASN A 186 -17.98 -15.92 7.23
CA ASN A 186 -17.81 -17.35 6.95
C ASN A 186 -16.34 -17.80 6.88
N PHE A 187 -15.40 -16.88 7.11
CA PHE A 187 -13.97 -17.19 7.02
C PHE A 187 -13.17 -16.38 8.03
N PHE A 188 -12.28 -17.07 8.72
CA PHE A 188 -11.21 -16.43 9.47
C PHE A 188 -9.87 -17.06 9.12
N GLY A 189 -8.89 -16.24 8.76
CA GLY A 189 -7.55 -16.74 8.49
C GLY A 189 -6.59 -15.66 7.98
N PRO A 190 -5.30 -15.97 7.88
CA PRO A 190 -4.33 -15.05 7.33
C PRO A 190 -4.71 -14.74 5.87
N ALA A 191 -4.68 -13.46 5.51
CA ALA A 191 -4.85 -13.06 4.13
C ALA A 191 -3.64 -13.61 3.36
N PRO A 192 -3.82 -14.52 2.38
CA PRO A 192 -2.69 -15.15 1.72
C PRO A 192 -1.88 -14.06 1.02
N VAL A 193 -0.63 -13.85 1.45
CA VAL A 193 0.34 -13.11 0.64
C VAL A 193 0.51 -13.94 -0.63
N SER A 194 0.25 -13.35 -1.79
CA SER A 194 0.40 -14.06 -3.06
C SER A 194 1.88 -14.42 -3.23
N LYS A 195 2.27 -15.58 -2.70
CA LYS A 195 3.59 -16.17 -2.89
C LYS A 195 3.56 -16.74 -4.30
N SER A 196 3.86 -15.90 -5.29
CA SER A 196 4.25 -16.42 -6.59
C SER A 196 5.36 -17.45 -6.37
N SER A 197 5.12 -18.64 -6.90
CA SER A 197 5.92 -19.84 -6.75
C SER A 197 7.43 -19.60 -6.93
N GLY A 198 8.24 -20.03 -5.96
CA GLY A 198 9.65 -20.40 -6.17
C GLY A 198 10.71 -19.30 -6.26
N GLN A 199 10.34 -18.06 -6.54
CA GLN A 199 11.21 -16.89 -6.45
C GLN A 199 10.25 -15.72 -6.35
N ALA A 200 10.28 -14.96 -5.25
CA ALA A 200 9.54 -13.71 -5.20
C ALA A 200 10.01 -12.90 -6.43
N PRO A 201 9.15 -12.61 -7.42
CA PRO A 201 9.55 -11.76 -8.53
C PRO A 201 10.00 -10.48 -7.86
N GLY A 202 11.25 -10.08 -8.14
CA GLY A 202 11.72 -8.76 -7.75
C GLY A 202 10.70 -7.72 -8.24
N PRO A 203 10.68 -6.52 -7.62
CA PRO A 203 9.79 -5.46 -8.08
C PRO A 203 9.92 -5.36 -9.60
N LEU A 204 8.79 -5.47 -10.33
CA LEU A 204 8.81 -5.24 -11.77
C LEU A 204 9.55 -3.92 -12.00
N PRO A 205 10.52 -3.85 -12.94
CA PRO A 205 11.27 -2.63 -13.18
C PRO A 205 10.26 -1.52 -13.43
N GLY A 206 10.14 -0.63 -12.45
CA GLY A 206 9.14 0.41 -12.49
C GLY A 206 9.40 1.30 -13.69
N TYR A 207 8.34 1.82 -14.31
CA TYR A 207 8.49 2.88 -15.29
C TYR A 207 8.95 4.15 -14.56
N LEU A 208 10.28 4.31 -14.52
CA LEU A 208 10.97 5.48 -14.01
C LEU A 208 11.66 6.16 -15.19
N VAL A 209 11.26 7.39 -15.47
CA VAL A 209 11.95 8.24 -16.44
C VAL A 209 12.85 9.19 -15.67
N THR A 210 14.12 9.21 -16.02
CA THR A 210 15.10 10.19 -15.54
C THR A 210 15.52 11.05 -16.73
N PRO A 211 14.83 12.17 -17.00
CA PRO A 211 15.08 12.97 -18.19
C PRO A 211 16.53 13.45 -18.28
N ASP A 212 17.07 13.52 -19.51
CA ASP A 212 18.42 14.05 -19.74
C ASP A 212 18.50 15.55 -19.40
N THR A 213 18.98 15.85 -18.21
CA THR A 213 19.19 17.22 -17.72
C THR A 213 20.44 17.90 -18.29
N SER A 214 21.17 17.28 -19.22
CA SER A 214 22.28 17.95 -19.92
C SER A 214 21.85 18.65 -21.21
N ARG A 215 20.68 18.30 -21.77
CA ARG A 215 20.20 18.78 -23.06
C ARG A 215 18.69 19.10 -23.01
N PRO A 216 18.28 20.37 -23.09
CA PRO A 216 16.87 20.76 -23.02
C PRO A 216 15.95 20.03 -24.01
N ALA A 217 16.42 19.80 -25.25
CA ALA A 217 15.66 19.06 -26.25
C ALA A 217 15.42 17.58 -25.86
N ALA A 218 16.45 16.93 -25.29
CA ALA A 218 16.32 15.56 -24.80
C ALA A 218 15.40 15.50 -23.57
N PHE A 219 15.51 16.47 -22.65
CA PHE A 219 14.59 16.61 -21.52
C PHE A 219 13.12 16.69 -21.96
N VAL A 220 12.80 17.56 -22.94
CA VAL A 220 11.43 17.72 -23.45
C VAL A 220 10.96 16.45 -24.14
N ALA A 221 11.83 15.74 -24.87
CA ALA A 221 11.49 14.47 -25.50
C ALA A 221 11.15 13.38 -24.47
N ASP A 222 11.97 13.22 -23.42
CA ASP A 222 11.75 12.27 -22.34
C ASP A 222 10.46 12.59 -21.55
N PHE A 223 10.24 13.87 -21.27
CA PHE A 223 9.02 14.36 -20.66
C PHE A 223 7.80 14.03 -21.52
N ALA A 224 7.84 14.34 -22.82
CA ALA A 224 6.75 14.05 -23.75
C ALA A 224 6.42 12.55 -23.81
N ALA A 225 7.45 11.70 -23.89
CA ALA A 225 7.29 10.25 -23.91
C ALA A 225 6.60 9.74 -22.63
N ALA A 226 6.96 10.27 -21.46
CA ALA A 226 6.34 9.89 -20.19
C ALA A 226 4.84 10.18 -20.14
N PHE A 227 4.39 11.27 -20.76
CA PHE A 227 2.97 11.62 -20.88
C PHE A 227 2.25 10.97 -22.08
N GLY A 228 2.98 10.23 -22.93
CA GLY A 228 2.41 9.69 -24.18
C GLY A 228 2.14 10.76 -25.24
N MET A 229 2.80 11.92 -25.14
CA MET A 229 2.73 13.00 -26.13
C MET A 229 3.70 12.73 -27.29
N LYS A 230 3.43 13.33 -28.45
CA LYS A 230 4.33 13.24 -29.60
C LYS A 230 5.31 14.40 -29.60
N TYR A 231 6.60 14.11 -29.68
CA TYR A 231 7.66 15.11 -29.88
C TYR A 231 8.37 14.87 -31.22
N GLN A 232 8.56 15.94 -32.00
CA GLN A 232 9.25 15.90 -33.28
C GLN A 232 10.31 17.01 -33.31
N ALA A 233 11.58 16.64 -33.43
CA ALA A 233 12.66 17.60 -33.52
C ALA A 233 12.86 18.11 -34.96
N GLY A 234 13.27 19.37 -35.10
CA GLY A 234 13.72 19.94 -36.38
C GLY A 234 12.65 20.02 -37.47
N VAL A 235 11.38 20.21 -37.11
CA VAL A 235 10.26 20.43 -38.04
C VAL A 235 10.47 21.75 -38.78
N GLU A 236 10.39 21.73 -40.11
CA GLU A 236 10.40 22.95 -40.92
C GLU A 236 9.08 23.69 -40.74
N ILE A 237 9.15 24.94 -40.32
CA ILE A 237 8.03 25.87 -40.22
C ILE A 237 8.25 27.05 -41.17
N SER A 238 7.15 27.63 -41.63
CA SER A 238 7.15 28.76 -42.56
C SER A 238 6.13 29.79 -42.10
N PHE A 239 6.57 31.03 -41.88
CA PHE A 239 5.72 32.10 -41.36
C PHE A 239 6.10 33.46 -41.96
N PRO A 240 5.15 34.40 -42.09
CA PRO A 240 5.43 35.75 -42.53
C PRO A 240 6.08 36.58 -41.41
N CYS A 241 7.16 37.28 -41.69
CA CYS A 241 7.84 38.18 -40.75
C CYS A 241 8.40 39.38 -41.50
N ALA A 242 8.06 40.60 -41.07
CA ALA A 242 8.51 41.86 -41.67
C ALA A 242 8.35 41.94 -43.22
N GLY A 243 7.26 41.37 -43.74
CA GLY A 243 6.97 41.36 -45.19
C GLY A 243 7.67 40.26 -46.00
N PHE A 244 8.46 39.39 -45.36
CA PHE A 244 9.12 38.25 -46.00
C PHE A 244 8.55 36.93 -45.48
N GLN A 245 8.58 35.90 -46.31
CA GLN A 245 8.30 34.53 -45.88
C GLN A 245 9.58 33.91 -45.31
N VAL A 246 9.60 33.66 -44.00
CA VAL A 246 10.74 33.05 -43.30
C VAL A 246 10.52 31.55 -43.20
N LYS A 247 11.56 30.78 -43.49
CA LYS A 247 11.62 29.34 -43.19
C LYS A 247 12.59 29.11 -42.02
N ALA A 248 12.14 28.36 -41.03
CA ALA A 248 12.95 28.00 -39.87
C ALA A 248 12.77 26.52 -39.51
N ARG A 249 13.65 25.99 -38.66
CA ARG A 249 13.46 24.68 -38.03
C ARG A 249 13.18 24.90 -36.55
N SER A 250 12.17 24.21 -36.04
CA SER A 250 11.80 24.25 -34.63
C SER A 250 11.41 22.84 -34.16
N ASN A 251 11.09 22.69 -32.89
CA ASN A 251 10.68 21.40 -32.32
C ASN A 251 9.18 21.44 -32.06
N LEU A 252 8.45 20.39 -32.39
CA LEU A 252 7.00 20.34 -32.25
C LEU A 252 6.61 19.36 -31.15
N LEU A 253 5.84 19.84 -30.18
CA LEU A 253 5.21 19.04 -29.13
C LEU A 253 3.70 18.97 -29.39
N SER A 254 3.15 17.77 -29.56
CA SER A 254 1.72 17.54 -29.80
C SER A 254 1.09 16.82 -28.61
N ILE A 255 0.18 17.48 -27.91
CA ILE A 255 -0.56 16.93 -26.77
C ILE A 255 -1.75 16.10 -27.26
N ALA A 256 -2.48 16.66 -28.23
CA ALA A 256 -3.62 16.06 -28.92
C ALA A 256 -3.73 16.70 -30.32
N PRO A 257 -4.48 16.11 -31.26
CA PRO A 257 -4.72 16.74 -32.55
C PRO A 257 -5.29 18.16 -32.39
N GLY A 258 -4.65 19.15 -33.01
CA GLY A 258 -5.02 20.57 -32.91
C GLY A 258 -4.56 21.26 -31.62
N ARG A 259 -3.69 20.61 -30.83
CA ARG A 259 -3.02 21.18 -29.65
C ARG A 259 -1.53 20.92 -29.75
N GLU A 260 -0.90 21.63 -30.68
CA GLU A 260 0.53 21.59 -30.94
C GLU A 260 1.23 22.88 -30.52
N PHE A 261 2.42 22.73 -29.95
CA PHE A 261 3.27 23.82 -29.50
C PHE A 261 4.63 23.70 -30.16
N LEU A 262 5.17 24.82 -30.61
CA LEU A 262 6.55 24.90 -31.03
C LEU A 262 7.42 25.13 -29.79
N VAL A 263 8.46 24.33 -29.62
CA VAL A 263 9.40 24.43 -28.51
C VAL A 263 10.69 25.05 -29.03
N ASP A 264 10.93 26.28 -28.60
CA ASP A 264 12.14 27.05 -28.89
C ASP A 264 13.16 26.88 -27.76
N PHE A 265 14.42 26.60 -28.12
CA PHE A 265 15.53 26.49 -27.17
C PHE A 265 16.46 27.71 -27.20
N GLY A 266 15.95 28.86 -27.69
CA GLY A 266 16.69 30.12 -27.85
C GLY A 266 17.13 30.42 -29.28
N ASP A 267 16.64 29.66 -30.26
CA ASP A 267 16.97 29.83 -31.68
C ASP A 267 16.10 30.94 -32.32
N LEU A 268 14.89 31.16 -31.80
CA LEU A 268 13.98 32.20 -32.27
C LEU A 268 14.24 33.52 -31.53
N GLN A 269 14.58 34.57 -32.28
CA GLN A 269 14.92 35.90 -31.75
C GLN A 269 14.11 37.02 -32.40
N GLY A 270 14.08 38.19 -31.75
CA GLY A 270 13.38 39.38 -32.22
C GLY A 270 11.87 39.15 -32.35
N ASP A 271 11.29 39.63 -33.44
CA ASP A 271 9.84 39.55 -33.70
C ASP A 271 9.38 38.18 -34.22
N ALA A 272 10.28 37.18 -34.30
CA ALA A 272 9.97 35.87 -34.87
C ALA A 272 8.87 35.14 -34.08
N ILE A 273 8.91 35.19 -32.74
CA ILE A 273 7.92 34.52 -31.89
C ILE A 273 6.52 35.10 -32.13
N ALA A 274 6.38 36.43 -32.03
CA ALA A 274 5.11 37.11 -32.27
C ALA A 274 4.59 36.86 -33.71
N SER A 275 5.49 36.79 -34.68
CA SER A 275 5.14 36.49 -36.07
C SER A 275 4.65 35.05 -36.25
N ILE A 276 5.26 34.08 -35.58
CA ILE A 276 4.80 32.67 -35.55
C ILE A 276 3.44 32.58 -34.86
N GLU A 277 3.28 33.24 -33.72
CA GLU A 277 2.02 33.21 -32.97
C GLU A 277 0.86 33.83 -33.74
N ALA A 278 1.11 34.86 -34.54
CA ALA A 278 0.12 35.44 -35.44
C ALA A 278 -0.38 34.45 -36.51
N THR A 279 0.34 33.35 -36.78
CA THR A 279 -0.12 32.27 -37.67
C THR A 279 -0.95 31.20 -36.97
N GLY A 280 -1.16 31.32 -35.66
CA GLY A 280 -1.97 30.42 -34.85
C GLY A 280 -1.19 29.31 -34.14
N PHE A 281 0.13 29.25 -34.28
CA PHE A 281 0.96 28.38 -33.43
C PHE A 281 1.14 28.99 -32.03
N SER A 282 1.29 28.17 -31.01
CA SER A 282 1.78 28.62 -29.70
C SER A 282 3.25 28.24 -29.56
N VAL A 283 4.06 29.16 -29.02
CA VAL A 283 5.51 28.94 -28.85
C VAL A 283 5.84 28.85 -27.36
N LEU A 284 6.45 27.74 -26.95
CA LEU A 284 7.03 27.54 -25.63
C LEU A 284 8.54 27.77 -25.71
N GLN A 285 9.01 28.86 -25.07
CA GLN A 285 10.43 29.17 -25.03
C GLN A 285 11.10 28.59 -23.79
N ILE A 286 12.18 27.84 -23.99
CA ILE A 286 13.00 27.25 -22.94
C ILE A 286 14.43 27.77 -23.08
N SER A 287 14.93 28.49 -22.07
CA SER A 287 16.31 28.99 -22.12
C SER A 287 17.32 27.87 -21.84
N PRO A 288 18.51 27.85 -22.49
CA PRO A 288 19.53 26.82 -22.27
C PRO A 288 20.03 26.71 -20.82
N LYS A 289 19.87 27.78 -20.03
CA LYS A 289 20.27 27.86 -18.61
C LYS A 289 19.08 27.83 -17.65
N GLN A 290 17.86 27.57 -18.15
CA GLN A 290 16.67 27.52 -17.32
C GLN A 290 16.74 26.31 -16.39
N ALA A 291 16.47 26.53 -15.10
CA ALA A 291 16.39 25.43 -14.15
C ALA A 291 15.28 24.46 -14.55
N TYR A 292 15.52 23.15 -14.45
CA TYR A 292 14.56 22.14 -14.92
C TYR A 292 13.22 22.18 -14.18
N GLY A 293 13.19 22.59 -12.91
CA GLY A 293 11.92 22.84 -12.21
C GLY A 293 11.07 23.93 -12.87
N SER A 294 11.71 24.95 -13.43
CA SER A 294 11.05 25.99 -14.23
C SER A 294 10.65 25.48 -15.62
N VAL A 295 11.45 24.61 -16.24
CA VAL A 295 11.09 23.96 -17.52
C VAL A 295 9.85 23.07 -17.34
N VAL A 296 9.81 22.26 -16.28
CA VAL A 296 8.63 21.44 -15.94
C VAL A 296 7.40 22.32 -15.73
N SER A 297 7.54 23.42 -14.99
CA SER A 297 6.40 24.31 -14.75
C SER A 297 5.89 24.92 -16.05
N ALA A 298 6.78 25.42 -16.91
CA ALA A 298 6.41 25.99 -18.20
C ALA A 298 5.74 24.96 -19.14
N LEU A 299 6.20 23.70 -19.12
CA LEU A 299 5.54 22.60 -19.86
C LEU A 299 4.15 22.30 -19.29
N LEU A 300 3.98 22.27 -17.98
CA LEU A 300 2.69 22.00 -17.34
C LEU A 300 1.69 23.15 -17.56
N ASP A 301 2.14 24.40 -17.59
CA ASP A 301 1.30 25.58 -17.79
C ASP A 301 0.59 25.59 -19.15
N VAL A 302 1.20 24.97 -20.17
CA VAL A 302 0.61 24.84 -21.51
C VAL A 302 -0.23 23.57 -21.68
N MET A 303 -0.23 22.69 -20.68
CA MET A 303 -0.95 21.42 -20.72
C MET A 303 -2.34 21.54 -20.07
N PRO A 304 -3.39 20.95 -20.66
CA PRO A 304 -4.72 20.86 -20.06
C PRO A 304 -4.76 19.74 -19.00
N ALA A 305 -3.95 19.87 -17.95
CA ALA A 305 -3.75 18.85 -16.94
C ALA A 305 -4.35 19.24 -15.59
N ASP A 306 -4.83 18.25 -14.85
CA ASP A 306 -5.12 18.39 -13.42
C ASP A 306 -3.86 18.09 -12.62
N ILE A 307 -3.53 18.94 -11.65
CA ILE A 307 -2.27 18.89 -10.91
C ILE A 307 -2.56 18.82 -9.41
N GLN A 308 -2.16 17.70 -8.79
CA GLN A 308 -2.16 17.53 -7.35
C GLN A 308 -0.75 17.69 -6.78
N ILE A 309 -0.58 18.61 -5.84
CA ILE A 309 0.69 18.82 -5.13
C ILE A 309 0.81 17.84 -3.96
N ASN A 310 1.99 17.24 -3.79
CA ASN A 310 2.30 16.26 -2.74
C ASN A 310 1.22 15.18 -2.60
N PRO A 311 0.97 14.41 -3.68
CA PRO A 311 -0.07 13.40 -3.69
C PRO A 311 0.13 12.35 -2.60
N VAL A 312 -0.98 11.92 -2.01
CA VAL A 312 -1.04 10.82 -1.05
C VAL A 312 -1.65 9.61 -1.73
N PHE A 313 -0.91 8.50 -1.75
CA PHE A 313 -1.35 7.24 -2.34
C PHE A 313 -1.74 6.26 -1.23
N ASN A 314 -2.96 5.75 -1.29
CA ASN A 314 -3.42 4.69 -0.39
C ASN A 314 -2.93 3.34 -0.90
N GLY A 315 -2.32 2.55 -0.02
CA GLY A 315 -1.75 1.25 -0.36
C GLY A 315 -2.79 0.18 -0.71
N ALA A 316 -4.02 0.30 -0.20
CA ALA A 316 -5.14 -0.59 -0.49
C ALA A 316 -6.47 0.15 -0.33
N ASP A 317 -7.53 -0.34 -0.97
CA ASP A 317 -8.89 0.16 -0.80
C ASP A 317 -9.50 -0.46 0.46
N ARG A 318 -9.41 0.25 1.59
CA ARG A 318 -9.91 -0.20 2.90
C ARG A 318 -10.12 0.97 3.86
N PRO A 319 -10.82 0.78 5.00
CA PRO A 319 -11.12 1.86 5.94
C PRO A 319 -9.87 2.60 6.44
N ALA A 320 -10.01 3.91 6.66
CA ALA A 320 -8.90 4.80 7.06
C ALA A 320 -8.23 4.42 8.38
N ALA A 321 -8.92 3.67 9.25
CA ALA A 321 -8.38 3.16 10.51
C ALA A 321 -7.25 2.15 10.30
N SER A 322 -7.16 1.51 9.13
CA SER A 322 -6.24 0.41 8.86
C SER A 322 -5.45 0.57 7.55
N HIS A 323 -5.39 1.77 6.98
CA HIS A 323 -4.72 2.01 5.70
C HIS A 323 -3.21 2.24 5.84
N VAL A 324 -2.49 1.99 4.75
CA VAL A 324 -1.13 2.49 4.54
C VAL A 324 -1.23 3.65 3.58
N SER A 325 -0.62 4.80 3.90
CA SER A 325 -0.55 5.94 3.01
C SER A 325 0.90 6.34 2.73
N ILE A 326 1.15 6.75 1.48
CA ILE A 326 2.46 7.15 0.98
C ILE A 326 2.31 8.54 0.38
N GLU A 327 2.87 9.54 1.04
CA GLU A 327 2.93 10.91 0.54
C GLU A 327 4.27 11.13 -0.17
N VAL A 328 4.21 11.41 -1.48
CA VAL A 328 5.42 11.65 -2.27
C VAL A 328 5.51 13.16 -2.57
N PRO A 329 6.55 13.85 -2.10
CA PRO A 329 6.78 15.24 -2.49
C PRO A 329 6.90 15.37 -4.00
N GLY A 330 6.14 16.29 -4.60
CA GLY A 330 6.11 16.45 -6.05
C GLY A 330 4.74 16.86 -6.58
N ARG A 331 4.50 16.54 -7.84
CA ARG A 331 3.26 16.87 -8.56
C ARG A 331 2.74 15.62 -9.26
N LEU A 332 1.53 15.17 -8.92
CA LEU A 332 0.80 14.19 -9.73
C LEU A 332 0.02 14.95 -10.79
N VAL A 333 0.31 14.64 -12.04
CA VAL A 333 -0.27 15.28 -13.22
C VAL A 333 -1.16 14.28 -13.92
N THR A 334 -2.44 14.62 -14.05
CA THR A 334 -3.43 13.83 -14.80
C THR A 334 -3.70 14.52 -16.13
N LEU A 335 -3.25 13.92 -17.23
CA LEU A 335 -3.42 14.44 -18.58
C LEU A 335 -4.43 13.60 -19.36
N SER A 336 -5.39 14.26 -20.01
CA SER A 336 -6.26 13.60 -20.99
C SER A 336 -5.65 13.71 -22.38
N THR A 337 -5.28 12.57 -22.95
CA THR A 337 -4.75 12.45 -24.32
C THR A 337 -5.78 11.82 -25.25
N GLY A 338 -5.53 11.83 -26.56
CA GLY A 338 -6.36 11.08 -27.52
C GLY A 338 -6.41 9.57 -27.27
N ALA A 339 -5.45 9.03 -26.51
CA ALA A 339 -5.37 7.60 -26.15
C ALA A 339 -5.98 7.28 -24.77
N GLY A 340 -6.49 8.28 -24.05
CA GLY A 340 -7.03 8.13 -22.70
C GLY A 340 -6.32 9.00 -21.66
N LYS A 341 -6.62 8.76 -20.38
CA LYS A 341 -6.00 9.49 -19.25
C LYS A 341 -4.65 8.87 -18.90
N VAL A 342 -3.67 9.73 -18.66
CA VAL A 342 -2.32 9.35 -18.22
C VAL A 342 -2.02 10.06 -16.91
N ASN A 343 -1.59 9.29 -15.91
CA ASN A 343 -1.18 9.80 -14.61
C ASN A 343 0.35 9.74 -14.50
N VAL A 344 0.98 10.89 -14.27
CA VAL A 344 2.43 11.00 -14.15
C VAL A 344 2.78 11.73 -12.86
N LEU A 345 3.51 11.07 -11.98
CA LEU A 345 4.12 11.68 -10.81
C LEU A 345 5.49 12.26 -11.19
N ILE A 346 5.64 13.56 -11.01
CA ILE A 346 6.92 14.27 -11.17
C ILE A 346 7.46 14.57 -9.78
N THR A 347 8.65 14.06 -9.46
CA THR A 347 9.27 14.23 -8.14
C THR A 347 10.78 14.46 -8.26
N ASP A 348 11.37 15.13 -7.27
CA ASP A 348 12.82 15.23 -7.09
C ASP A 348 13.36 14.15 -6.15
N ARG A 349 12.48 13.36 -5.53
CA ARG A 349 12.83 12.32 -4.56
C ARG A 349 13.17 11.01 -5.25
N SER A 350 14.14 10.31 -4.67
CA SER A 350 14.44 8.93 -5.04
C SER A 350 13.37 8.03 -4.46
N CYS A 351 12.65 7.31 -5.31
CA CYS A 351 11.65 6.34 -4.89
C CYS A 351 12.27 4.95 -4.76
N ASP A 352 12.00 4.26 -3.65
CA ASP A 352 12.34 2.85 -3.53
C ASP A 352 11.67 2.00 -4.63
N ALA A 353 12.35 0.95 -5.10
CA ALA A 353 11.88 0.11 -6.19
C ALA A 353 10.49 -0.53 -5.91
N HIS A 354 10.19 -0.82 -4.65
CA HIS A 354 8.89 -1.34 -4.25
C HIS A 354 7.78 -0.28 -4.29
N ILE A 355 8.08 0.98 -3.89
CA ILE A 355 7.16 2.11 -4.08
C ILE A 355 6.91 2.35 -5.57
N LEU A 356 7.98 2.37 -6.37
CA LEU A 356 7.86 2.50 -7.84
C LEU A 356 6.99 1.39 -8.42
N SER A 357 7.21 0.14 -7.99
CA SER A 357 6.38 -0.98 -8.45
C SER A 357 4.92 -0.79 -8.07
N PHE A 358 4.62 -0.37 -6.83
CA PHE A 358 3.27 -0.05 -6.39
C PHE A 358 2.61 1.04 -7.25
N LEU A 359 3.29 2.18 -7.45
CA LEU A 359 2.76 3.30 -8.25
C LEU A 359 2.44 2.87 -9.69
N ASN A 360 3.34 2.09 -10.30
CA ASN A 360 3.14 1.62 -11.67
C ASN A 360 1.98 0.63 -11.80
N HIS A 361 1.78 -0.28 -10.83
CA HIS A 361 0.59 -1.15 -10.81
C HIS A 361 -0.71 -0.35 -10.65
N SER A 362 -0.64 0.79 -9.95
CA SER A 362 -1.74 1.76 -9.84
C SER A 362 -1.89 2.66 -11.08
N GLY A 363 -1.17 2.38 -12.18
CA GLY A 363 -1.25 3.13 -13.43
C GLY A 363 -0.55 4.50 -13.41
N ILE A 364 0.32 4.74 -12.42
CA ILE A 364 1.06 6.00 -12.27
C ILE A 364 2.49 5.81 -12.75
N ARG A 365 2.87 6.58 -13.78
CA ARG A 365 4.25 6.67 -14.26
C ARG A 365 5.03 7.64 -13.38
N VAL A 366 6.33 7.42 -13.19
CA VAL A 366 7.16 8.31 -12.37
C VAL A 366 8.25 8.96 -13.23
N ILE A 367 8.33 10.28 -13.17
CA ILE A 367 9.46 11.06 -13.68
C ILE A 367 10.23 11.58 -12.47
N GLN A 368 11.51 11.23 -12.38
CA GLN A 368 12.40 11.79 -11.38
C GLN A 368 13.29 12.87 -12.00
N VAL A 369 13.09 14.11 -11.56
CA VAL A 369 13.86 15.27 -12.01
C VAL A 369 14.76 15.70 -10.86
N SER A 370 16.04 15.35 -10.92
CA SER A 370 17.02 15.80 -9.94
C SER A 370 17.22 17.31 -10.06
N GLY A 371 16.93 18.06 -9.00
CA GLY A 371 17.35 19.46 -8.90
C GLY A 371 18.88 19.52 -8.83
N LYS A 372 19.51 20.13 -9.83
CA LYS A 372 20.83 20.74 -9.69
C LYS A 372 20.65 22.23 -9.51
#